data_AF-A0AAW3URH6-F1
#
_entry.id   AF-A0AAW3URH6-F1
#
_cell.length_a   1.000
_cell.length_b   1.000
_cell.length_c   1.000
_cell.angle_alpha   90.00
_cell.angle_beta   90.00
_cell.angle_gamma   90.00
#
_symmetry.space_group_name_H-M   'P 1'
#
loop_
_entity.id
_entity.type
_entity.pdbx_description
1 polymer ?
#
loop_
_entity_poly.entity_id
_entity_poly.type
_entity_poly.pdbx_seq_one_letter_code
_entity_poly.pdbx_strand_id
1 'polypeptide(L)'
;MEIKGDVVFLDTSPTQRNVEQQAEEWYDLGEQLRTSDVNGAEQAYRKAIALSPRPFYAAYVDLGALLCELEARCEDALHVFDEALIHFPEDAVLQFNRAIAFEEIGQPDQAEQSYLRCLELDPTYADAHHNLAILLEKRGDPKGLVRHLNAYRRLTT
;
A
#
# COMPACT_ATOMS: atom_id res chain seq x y z
N MET A 1 20.95 34.22 3.50
CA MET A 1 20.52 32.83 3.72
C MET A 1 19.04 32.92 4.07
N GLU A 2 18.18 32.87 3.05
CA GLU A 2 16.73 32.97 3.23
C GLU A 2 16.15 31.56 3.16
N ILE A 3 15.58 31.11 4.26
CA ILE A 3 14.81 29.88 4.31
C ILE A 3 13.42 30.25 3.77
N LYS A 4 13.14 29.91 2.51
CA LYS A 4 11.76 29.85 2.00
C LYS A 4 11.07 28.68 2.68
N GLY A 5 10.39 28.96 3.78
CA GLY A 5 9.41 28.04 4.36
C GLY A 5 8.14 28.14 3.53
N ASP A 6 7.88 27.14 2.69
CA ASP A 6 6.59 26.95 2.07
C ASP A 6 5.60 26.51 3.16
N VAL A 7 5.00 27.50 3.82
CA VAL A 7 3.87 27.26 4.72
C VAL A 7 2.67 26.95 3.84
N VAL A 8 2.35 25.66 3.70
CA VAL A 8 1.09 25.22 3.12
C VAL A 8 -0.02 25.72 4.04
N PHE A 9 -0.69 26.80 3.64
CA PHE A 9 -1.90 27.24 4.32
C PHE A 9 -2.99 26.21 4.07
N LEU A 10 -3.28 25.42 5.11
CA LEU A 10 -4.46 24.56 5.12
C LEU A 10 -5.68 25.48 5.21
N ASP A 11 -6.36 25.69 4.09
CA ASP A 11 -7.69 26.30 4.11
C ASP A 11 -8.60 25.38 4.96
N THR A 12 -9.23 25.96 5.97
CA THR A 12 -10.12 25.26 6.91
C THR A 12 -11.56 25.75 6.77
N SER A 13 -11.89 26.25 5.57
CA SER A 13 -13.22 26.73 5.25
C SER A 13 -14.29 25.65 5.50
N PRO A 14 -15.54 26.05 5.84
CA PRO A 14 -16.64 25.11 6.03
C PRO A 14 -16.88 24.19 4.83
N THR A 15 -16.61 24.68 3.61
CA THR A 15 -16.70 23.90 2.37
C THR A 15 -15.61 22.83 2.32
N GLN A 16 -14.38 23.15 2.68
CA GLN A 16 -13.30 22.17 2.72
C GLN A 16 -13.52 21.11 3.80
N ARG A 17 -13.95 21.53 5.00
CA ARG A 17 -14.32 20.59 6.07
C ARG A 17 -15.46 19.65 5.64
N ASN A 18 -16.38 20.12 4.80
CA ASN A 18 -17.49 19.32 4.29
C ASN A 18 -17.02 18.26 3.28
N VAL A 19 -16.09 18.58 2.38
CA VAL A 19 -15.55 17.57 1.44
C VAL A 19 -14.64 16.54 2.12
N GLU A 20 -13.87 16.95 3.12
CA GLU A 20 -13.10 16.03 3.97
C GLU A 20 -14.04 15.05 4.68
N GLN A 21 -15.11 15.56 5.31
CA GLN A 21 -16.10 14.70 5.94
C GLN A 21 -16.79 13.76 4.95
N GLN A 22 -17.15 14.24 3.76
CA GLN A 22 -17.73 13.37 2.73
C GLN A 22 -16.76 12.26 2.29
N ALA A 23 -15.47 12.56 2.15
CA ALA A 23 -14.48 11.57 1.78
C ALA A 23 -14.41 10.44 2.85
N GLU A 24 -14.39 10.81 4.13
CA GLU A 24 -14.43 9.86 5.26
C GLU A 24 -15.71 9.03 5.24
N GLU A 25 -16.88 9.64 5.01
CA GLU A 25 -18.15 8.91 4.92
C GLU A 25 -18.17 7.88 3.77
N TRP A 26 -17.53 8.19 2.63
CA TRP A 26 -17.35 7.22 1.55
C TRP A 26 -16.36 6.12 1.90
N TYR A 27 -15.30 6.44 2.65
CA TYR A 27 -14.35 5.44 3.12
C TYR A 27 -15.02 4.47 4.10
N ASP A 28 -15.74 4.98 5.10
CA ASP A 28 -16.49 4.19 6.08
C ASP A 28 -17.53 3.27 5.41
N LEU A 29 -18.18 3.76 4.34
CA LEU A 29 -19.09 2.94 3.53
C LEU A 29 -18.33 1.82 2.82
N GLY A 30 -17.14 2.10 2.30
CA GLY A 30 -16.26 1.10 1.69
C GLY A 30 -15.91 -0.02 2.66
N GLU A 31 -15.52 0.33 3.89
CA GLU A 31 -15.20 -0.63 4.94
C GLU A 31 -16.41 -1.52 5.29
N GLN A 32 -17.60 -0.93 5.41
CA GLN A 32 -18.85 -1.67 5.69
C GLN A 32 -19.22 -2.65 4.58
N LEU A 33 -19.01 -2.24 3.31
CA LEU A 33 -19.35 -3.05 2.16
C LEU A 33 -18.30 -4.12 1.84
N ARG A 34 -17.06 -3.99 2.34
CA ARG A 34 -15.89 -4.81 1.95
C ARG A 34 -16.17 -6.30 1.83
N THR A 35 -16.94 -6.87 2.75
CA THR A 35 -17.23 -8.32 2.79
C THR A 35 -18.57 -8.71 2.16
N SER A 36 -19.49 -7.76 1.95
CA SER A 36 -20.86 -8.02 1.51
C SER A 36 -21.14 -7.60 0.07
N ASP A 37 -20.49 -6.54 -0.39
CA ASP A 37 -20.53 -6.01 -1.75
C ASP A 37 -19.17 -5.39 -2.11
N VAL A 38 -18.28 -6.25 -2.61
CA VAL A 38 -16.92 -5.89 -3.03
C VAL A 38 -16.94 -4.77 -4.09
N ASN A 39 -17.87 -4.83 -5.04
CA ASN A 39 -17.95 -3.83 -6.11
C ASN A 39 -18.41 -2.47 -5.57
N GLY A 40 -19.32 -2.48 -4.60
CA GLY A 40 -19.73 -1.30 -3.86
C GLY A 40 -18.58 -0.73 -3.02
N ALA A 41 -17.80 -1.59 -2.36
CA ALA A 41 -16.63 -1.18 -1.59
C ALA A 41 -15.55 -0.52 -2.46
N GLU A 42 -15.22 -1.12 -3.62
CA GLU A 42 -14.28 -0.53 -4.57
C GLU A 42 -14.72 0.88 -5.01
N GLN A 43 -16.00 1.03 -5.39
CA GLN A 43 -16.55 2.33 -5.81
C GLN A 43 -16.49 3.36 -4.67
N ALA A 44 -16.77 2.93 -3.45
CA ALA A 44 -16.75 3.78 -2.27
C ALA A 44 -15.33 4.28 -1.96
N TYR A 45 -14.31 3.41 -1.94
CA TYR A 45 -12.92 3.83 -1.75
C TYR A 45 -12.42 4.77 -2.85
N ARG A 46 -12.73 4.48 -4.12
CA ARG A 46 -12.37 5.38 -5.23
C ARG A 46 -12.98 6.76 -5.07
N LYS A 47 -14.23 6.82 -4.57
CA LYS A 47 -14.91 8.09 -4.32
C LYS A 47 -14.33 8.83 -3.13
N ALA A 48 -13.94 8.13 -2.07
CA ALA A 48 -13.21 8.71 -0.94
C ALA A 48 -11.90 9.38 -1.40
N ILE A 49 -11.10 8.67 -2.20
CA ILE A 49 -9.86 9.19 -2.80
C ILE A 49 -10.14 10.44 -3.65
N ALA A 50 -11.14 10.39 -4.52
CA ALA A 50 -11.45 11.48 -5.44
C ALA A 50 -12.01 12.75 -4.75
N LEU A 51 -12.71 12.60 -3.63
CA LEU A 51 -13.28 13.73 -2.87
C LEU A 51 -12.28 14.34 -1.89
N SER A 52 -11.34 13.55 -1.41
CA SER A 52 -10.39 14.01 -0.41
C SER A 52 -9.51 15.13 -0.95
N PRO A 53 -9.42 16.30 -0.29
CA PRO A 53 -8.56 17.40 -0.71
C PRO A 53 -7.07 17.13 -0.46
N ARG A 54 -6.74 16.02 0.21
CA ARG A 54 -5.37 15.55 0.45
C ARG A 54 -5.26 14.06 0.12
N PRO A 55 -4.06 13.55 -0.19
CA PRO A 55 -3.88 12.12 -0.42
C PRO A 55 -4.45 11.28 0.74
N PHE A 56 -5.36 10.37 0.43
CA PHE A 56 -6.11 9.59 1.41
C PHE A 56 -5.46 8.20 1.60
N TYR A 57 -4.44 8.15 2.45
CA TYR A 57 -3.60 6.96 2.65
C TYR A 57 -4.41 5.66 2.92
N ALA A 58 -5.32 5.67 3.90
CA ALA A 58 -6.09 4.48 4.26
C ALA A 58 -6.91 3.94 3.08
N ALA A 59 -7.60 4.83 2.35
CA ALA A 59 -8.38 4.46 1.18
C ALA A 59 -7.52 3.85 0.05
N TYR A 60 -6.29 4.35 -0.16
CA TYR A 60 -5.35 3.76 -1.12
C TYR A 60 -4.92 2.34 -0.72
N VAL A 61 -4.51 2.15 0.54
CA VAL A 61 -4.09 0.84 1.06
C VAL A 61 -5.22 -0.17 0.96
N ASP A 62 -6.42 0.20 1.39
CA ASP A 62 -7.55 -0.71 1.43
C ASP A 62 -8.14 -1.01 0.06
N LEU A 63 -8.17 -0.02 -0.84
CA LEU A 63 -8.55 -0.26 -2.23
C LEU A 63 -7.56 -1.22 -2.90
N GLY A 64 -6.26 -0.99 -2.76
CA GLY A 64 -5.24 -1.85 -3.36
C GLY A 64 -5.28 -3.27 -2.79
N ALA A 65 -5.43 -3.40 -1.47
CA ALA A 65 -5.57 -4.72 -0.82
C ALA A 65 -6.84 -5.45 -1.28
N LEU A 66 -7.99 -4.76 -1.33
CA LEU A 66 -9.24 -5.33 -1.84
C LEU A 66 -9.07 -5.82 -3.28
N LEU A 67 -8.38 -5.07 -4.14
CA LEU A 67 -8.12 -5.47 -5.52
C LEU A 67 -7.20 -6.68 -5.60
N CYS A 68 -6.19 -6.80 -4.75
CA CYS A 68 -5.34 -7.99 -4.68
C CYS A 68 -6.08 -9.25 -4.22
N GLU A 69 -7.13 -9.10 -3.40
CA GLU A 69 -7.98 -10.23 -2.96
C GLU A 69 -8.89 -10.76 -4.08
N LEU A 70 -9.05 -10.01 -5.18
CA LEU A 70 -9.91 -10.38 -6.29
C LEU A 70 -9.13 -11.04 -7.43
N GLU A 71 -9.72 -12.09 -8.01
CA GLU A 71 -9.14 -12.79 -9.14
C GLU A 71 -8.86 -11.83 -10.32
N ALA A 72 -7.62 -11.85 -10.81
CA ALA A 72 -7.15 -11.08 -11.98
C ALA A 72 -7.32 -9.54 -11.85
N ARG A 73 -7.24 -9.00 -10.62
CA ARG A 73 -7.29 -7.54 -10.36
C ARG A 73 -6.00 -6.98 -9.75
N CYS A 74 -4.94 -7.78 -9.65
CA CYS A 74 -3.66 -7.34 -9.10
C CYS A 74 -2.98 -6.25 -9.96
N GLU A 75 -3.18 -6.21 -11.28
CA GLU A 75 -2.73 -5.10 -12.12
C GLU A 75 -3.40 -3.76 -11.76
N ASP A 76 -4.69 -3.79 -11.43
CA ASP A 76 -5.40 -2.59 -10.97
C ASP A 76 -4.89 -2.16 -9.59
N ALA A 77 -4.60 -3.13 -8.71
CA ALA A 77 -3.99 -2.85 -7.41
C ALA A 77 -2.63 -2.17 -7.54
N LEU A 78 -1.78 -2.62 -8.48
CA LEU A 78 -0.50 -1.98 -8.77
C LEU A 78 -0.66 -0.52 -9.19
N HIS A 79 -1.67 -0.21 -10.01
CA HIS A 79 -1.94 1.18 -10.37
C HIS A 79 -2.31 2.03 -9.15
N VAL A 80 -3.15 1.50 -8.25
CA VAL A 80 -3.53 2.17 -7.00
C VAL A 80 -2.31 2.38 -6.08
N PHE A 81 -1.45 1.38 -5.94
CA PHE A 81 -0.22 1.51 -5.14
C PHE A 81 0.80 2.47 -5.77
N ASP A 82 0.96 2.45 -7.09
CA ASP A 82 1.83 3.39 -7.81
C ASP A 82 1.34 4.83 -7.65
N GLU A 83 0.03 5.08 -7.74
CA GLU A 83 -0.57 6.38 -7.43
C GLU A 83 -0.32 6.79 -5.97
N ALA A 84 -0.53 5.89 -5.01
CA ALA A 84 -0.30 6.16 -3.60
C ALA A 84 1.17 6.51 -3.33
N LEU A 85 2.12 5.80 -3.94
CA LEU A 85 3.56 6.01 -3.78
C LEU A 85 4.06 7.35 -4.37
N ILE A 86 3.31 7.99 -5.27
CA ILE A 86 3.60 9.38 -5.69
C ILE A 86 3.46 10.33 -4.50
N HIS A 87 2.48 10.08 -3.62
CA HIS A 87 2.20 10.89 -2.44
C HIS A 87 2.95 10.43 -1.19
N PHE A 88 3.22 9.12 -1.09
CA PHE A 88 3.85 8.47 0.05
C PHE A 88 5.09 7.65 -0.38
N PRO A 89 6.14 8.28 -0.92
CA PRO A 89 7.26 7.57 -1.57
C PRO A 89 8.11 6.73 -0.62
N GLU A 90 8.01 6.95 0.68
CA GLU A 90 8.77 6.27 1.73
C GLU A 90 7.89 5.40 2.63
N ASP A 91 6.78 4.88 2.08
CA ASP A 91 5.86 4.02 2.82
C ASP A 91 6.19 2.53 2.63
N ALA A 92 6.54 1.85 3.73
CA ALA A 92 6.91 0.44 3.71
C ALA A 92 5.72 -0.49 3.43
N VAL A 93 4.51 -0.14 3.90
CA VAL A 93 3.29 -0.95 3.73
C VAL A 93 2.88 -0.95 2.26
N LEU A 94 2.90 0.21 1.61
CA LEU A 94 2.60 0.31 0.17
C LEU A 94 3.62 -0.47 -0.66
N GLN A 95 4.92 -0.41 -0.32
CA GLN A 95 5.95 -1.21 -1.01
C GLN A 95 5.75 -2.72 -0.80
N PHE A 96 5.36 -3.14 0.41
CA PHE A 96 5.05 -4.54 0.71
C PHE A 96 3.83 -5.04 -0.09
N ASN A 97 2.72 -4.31 -0.08
CA ASN A 97 1.50 -4.71 -0.80
C ASN A 97 1.72 -4.69 -2.32
N ARG A 98 2.50 -3.73 -2.83
CA ARG A 98 2.95 -3.71 -4.22
C ARG A 98 3.79 -4.93 -4.59
N ALA A 99 4.66 -5.39 -3.68
CA ALA A 99 5.45 -6.61 -3.88
C ALA A 99 4.56 -7.85 -4.02
N ILE A 100 3.56 -7.99 -3.15
CA ILE A 100 2.57 -9.07 -3.23
C ILE A 100 1.84 -9.04 -4.57
N ALA A 101 1.35 -7.86 -4.99
CA ALA A 101 0.65 -7.72 -6.26
C ALA A 101 1.52 -8.14 -7.46
N PHE A 102 2.82 -7.83 -7.45
CA PHE A 102 3.74 -8.31 -8.48
C PHE A 102 3.96 -9.82 -8.48
N GLU A 103 4.01 -10.46 -7.31
CA GLU A 103 4.11 -11.93 -7.24
C GLU A 103 2.88 -12.60 -7.88
N GLU A 104 1.68 -12.10 -7.57
CA GLU A 104 0.43 -12.66 -8.09
C GLU A 104 0.32 -12.55 -9.62
N ILE A 105 0.84 -11.48 -10.23
CA ILE A 105 0.86 -11.33 -11.69
C ILE A 105 2.09 -11.95 -12.36
N GLY A 106 2.90 -12.71 -11.61
CA GLY A 106 4.06 -13.43 -12.16
C GLY A 106 5.24 -12.53 -12.54
N GLN A 107 5.44 -11.41 -11.82
CA GLN A 107 6.55 -10.47 -11.99
C GLN A 107 7.53 -10.51 -10.80
N PRO A 108 8.26 -11.62 -10.58
CA PRO A 108 9.07 -11.84 -9.38
C PRO A 108 10.24 -10.86 -9.21
N ASP A 109 10.81 -10.34 -10.30
CA ASP A 109 11.90 -9.37 -10.21
C ASP A 109 11.43 -8.02 -9.61
N GLN A 110 10.24 -7.55 -10.02
CA GLN A 110 9.61 -6.35 -9.47
C GLN A 110 9.11 -6.56 -8.03
N ALA A 111 8.63 -7.76 -7.72
CA ALA A 111 8.27 -8.13 -6.35
C ALA A 111 9.48 -8.05 -5.41
N GLU A 112 10.61 -8.66 -5.80
CA GLU A 112 11.84 -8.61 -5.01
C GLU A 112 12.30 -7.17 -4.75
N GLN A 113 12.31 -6.32 -5.78
CA GLN A 113 12.67 -4.90 -5.63
C GLN A 113 11.76 -4.19 -4.62
N SER A 114 10.45 -4.47 -4.66
CA SER A 114 9.48 -3.83 -3.77
C SER A 114 9.60 -4.35 -2.33
N TYR A 115 9.85 -5.65 -2.13
CA TYR A 115 10.17 -6.20 -0.80
C TYR A 115 11.46 -5.62 -0.22
N LEU A 116 12.51 -5.51 -1.03
CA LEU A 116 13.77 -4.89 -0.61
C LEU A 116 13.56 -3.44 -0.23
N ARG A 117 12.77 -2.68 -1.00
CA ARG A 117 12.44 -1.29 -0.69
C ARG A 117 11.62 -1.17 0.59
N CYS A 118 10.66 -2.06 0.83
CA CYS A 118 9.96 -2.15 2.12
C CYS A 118 10.96 -2.33 3.27
N LEU A 119 11.90 -3.28 3.14
CA LEU A 119 12.89 -3.60 4.18
C LEU A 119 13.99 -2.53 4.36
N GLU A 120 14.22 -1.69 3.35
CA GLU A 120 15.06 -0.49 3.48
C GLU A 120 14.37 0.57 4.35
N LEU A 121 13.05 0.72 4.20
CA LEU A 121 12.24 1.70 4.93
C LEU A 121 11.92 1.21 6.35
N ASP A 122 11.56 -0.07 6.49
CA ASP A 122 11.32 -0.75 7.75
C ASP A 122 12.03 -2.11 7.79
N PRO A 123 13.25 -2.17 8.34
CA PRO A 123 13.99 -3.43 8.52
C PRO A 123 13.33 -4.44 9.47
N THR A 124 12.27 -4.04 10.19
CA THR A 124 11.54 -4.88 11.14
C THR A 124 10.25 -5.45 10.58
N TYR A 125 9.94 -5.19 9.30
CA TYR A 125 8.76 -5.71 8.62
C TYR A 125 8.89 -7.23 8.40
N ALA A 126 8.45 -8.01 9.39
CA ALA A 126 8.64 -9.45 9.45
C ALA A 126 8.08 -10.17 8.21
N ASP A 127 6.87 -9.82 7.79
CA ASP A 127 6.20 -10.46 6.64
C ASP A 127 6.97 -10.23 5.33
N ALA A 128 7.60 -9.07 5.15
CA ALA A 128 8.44 -8.80 3.99
C ALA A 128 9.69 -9.68 3.98
N HIS A 129 10.30 -9.93 5.14
CA HIS A 129 11.36 -10.94 5.27
C HIS A 129 10.88 -12.35 4.95
N HIS A 130 9.70 -12.74 5.42
CA HIS A 130 9.15 -14.06 5.14
C HIS A 130 8.90 -14.27 3.64
N ASN A 131 8.18 -13.35 3.00
CA ASN A 131 7.80 -13.48 1.59
C ASN A 131 9.02 -13.39 0.67
N LEU A 132 9.94 -12.46 0.93
CA LEU A 132 11.19 -12.37 0.16
C LEU A 132 12.03 -13.65 0.29
N ALA A 133 12.03 -14.29 1.47
CA ALA A 133 12.73 -15.57 1.63
C ALA A 133 12.11 -16.67 0.74
N ILE A 134 10.79 -16.79 0.70
CA ILE A 134 10.07 -17.75 -0.18
C ILE A 134 10.37 -17.46 -1.65
N LEU A 135 10.37 -16.19 -2.05
CA LEU A 135 10.70 -15.78 -3.42
C LEU A 135 12.13 -16.18 -3.80
N LEU A 136 13.09 -15.95 -2.91
CA LEU A 136 14.51 -16.29 -3.12
C LEU A 136 14.75 -17.81 -3.13
N GLU A 137 13.97 -18.59 -2.37
CA GLU A 137 13.98 -20.05 -2.46
C GLU A 137 13.58 -20.52 -3.87
N LYS A 138 12.48 -19.99 -4.42
CA LYS A 138 12.02 -20.31 -5.78
C LYS A 138 13.07 -19.94 -6.85
N ARG A 139 13.85 -18.89 -6.62
CA ARG A 139 14.95 -18.45 -7.50
C ARG A 139 16.26 -19.22 -7.31
N GLY A 140 16.37 -20.05 -6.27
CA GLY A 140 17.59 -20.78 -5.96
C GLY A 140 18.71 -19.92 -5.37
N ASP A 141 18.38 -18.86 -4.62
CA ASP A 141 19.34 -18.10 -3.80
C ASP A 141 19.30 -18.56 -2.32
N PRO A 142 20.09 -19.57 -1.94
CA PRO A 142 20.11 -20.08 -0.57
C PRO A 142 20.69 -19.09 0.44
N LYS A 143 21.54 -18.14 0.00
CA LYS A 143 22.14 -17.16 0.91
C LYS A 143 21.10 -16.13 1.33
N GLY A 144 20.37 -15.59 0.35
CA GLY A 144 19.26 -14.67 0.58
C GLY A 144 18.15 -15.31 1.42
N LEU A 145 17.73 -16.53 1.09
CA LEU A 145 16.77 -17.33 1.86
C LEU A 145 17.14 -17.41 3.35
N VAL A 146 18.36 -17.87 3.67
CA VAL A 146 18.81 -18.03 5.05
C VAL A 146 18.88 -16.69 5.78
N ARG A 147 19.35 -15.63 5.10
CA ARG A 147 19.40 -14.28 5.68
C ARG A 147 18.02 -13.83 6.13
N HIS A 148 17.03 -13.90 5.24
CA HIS A 148 15.70 -13.36 5.50
C HIS A 148 14.87 -14.24 6.45
N LEU A 149 14.98 -15.57 6.39
CA LEU A 149 14.36 -16.44 7.41
C LEU A 149 14.92 -16.21 8.81
N ASN A 150 16.23 -15.97 8.93
CA ASN A 150 16.83 -15.68 10.23
C ASN A 150 16.36 -14.33 10.78
N ALA A 151 16.15 -13.33 9.92
CA ALA A 151 15.60 -12.05 10.32
C ALA A 151 14.13 -12.19 10.76
N TYR A 152 13.29 -12.85 9.94
CA TYR A 152 11.90 -13.16 10.27
C TYR A 152 11.77 -13.84 11.65
N ARG A 153 12.53 -14.92 11.88
CA ARG A 153 12.52 -15.63 13.17
C ARG A 153 12.85 -14.74 14.36
N ARG A 154 13.81 -13.82 14.23
CA ARG A 154 14.17 -12.90 15.33
C ARG A 154 13.07 -11.89 15.65
N LEU A 155 12.26 -11.54 14.66
CA LEU A 155 11.18 -10.56 14.81
C LEU A 155 9.89 -11.19 15.34
N THR A 156 9.72 -12.52 15.18
CA THR A 156 8.50 -13.25 15.57
C THR A 156 8.71 -14.23 16.74
N THR A 157 9.81 -14.10 17.50
CA THR A 157 10.11 -14.93 18.69
C THR A 157 9.97 -14.13 19.96
#